data_AF-A0A3L6JGS2-F1
#
_entry.id   AF-A0A3L6JGS2-F1
#
_cell.length_a   1.000
_cell.length_b   1.000
_cell.length_c   1.000
_cell.angle_alpha   90.00
_cell.angle_beta   90.00
_cell.angle_gamma   90.00
#
_symmetry.space_group_name_H-M   'P 1'
#
loop_
_entity.id
_entity.type
_entity.pdbx_description
1 polymer ?
#
loop_
_entity_poly.entity_id
_entity_poly.type
_entity_poly.pdbx_seq_one_letter_code
_entity_poly.pdbx_strand_id
1 'polypeptide(L)'
;MLPEIDIQKLAMESRQRLIEEFTDTYANLRERVKRVPEAEARKISEGLSCPLEVAMVAYLINMDGIIGLRSAVDLFTTELGRRASVAEDVPNLPGNVMEFALSEGRWISHLYGRFSRQLELQGRSLANLEDVIDSKNMEVEKALSIIAERTKLAETIISPILEEWIKEHPKSISVDALTAFGQAITKWNRATLNGKFKQVLRRNQAHFRLIRESLIGVTDSFTIDASLARLDALIDELGQPLERLPLRAVAHFLIHLIPRPISGRGDRSPFVDVGVSSTRGNKAEPDLVSPFDFLERDVKLARRRKGDERAEYLSEQIGRVIRVLKYQGNDLTACVEKCLNEIKGRFKLEDVPLDNVISSAKVQISEAPLSERDTLTIKIVHDFVDAHIYEEDSMH
;
A
#
# COMPACT_ATOMS: atom_id res chain seq x y z
N MET A 1 -25.43 18.14 7.14
CA MET A 1 -24.37 18.37 6.13
C MET A 1 -23.36 19.34 6.72
N LEU A 2 -22.07 19.10 6.54
CA LEU A 2 -21.05 20.10 6.86
C LEU A 2 -21.28 21.34 5.96
N PRO A 3 -21.15 22.57 6.49
CA PRO A 3 -21.16 23.78 5.68
C PRO A 3 -20.09 23.69 4.59
N GLU A 4 -20.39 24.18 3.39
CA GLU A 4 -19.47 24.19 2.24
C GLU A 4 -18.13 24.87 2.57
N ILE A 5 -18.17 25.88 3.45
CA ILE A 5 -17.00 26.59 3.98
C ILE A 5 -16.07 25.67 4.77
N ASP A 6 -16.61 24.75 5.57
CA ASP A 6 -15.80 23.82 6.37
C ASP A 6 -15.15 22.76 5.47
N ILE A 7 -15.83 22.33 4.41
CA ILE A 7 -15.27 21.42 3.41
C ILE A 7 -14.12 22.10 2.66
N GLN A 8 -14.30 23.35 2.23
CA GLN A 8 -13.24 24.13 1.58
C GLN A 8 -12.04 24.32 2.49
N LYS A 9 -12.25 24.63 3.78
CA LYS A 9 -11.16 24.75 4.76
C LYS A 9 -10.39 23.43 4.93
N LEU A 10 -11.10 22.32 5.08
CA LEU A 10 -10.48 20.99 5.18
C LEU A 10 -9.72 20.62 3.90
N ALA A 11 -10.25 20.94 2.73
CA ALA A 11 -9.58 20.74 1.45
C ALA A 11 -8.29 21.58 1.35
N MET A 12 -8.31 22.83 1.81
CA MET A 12 -7.12 23.68 1.88
C MET A 12 -6.06 23.13 2.83
N GLU A 13 -6.46 22.70 4.03
CA GLU A 13 -5.53 22.08 5.00
C GLU A 13 -4.93 20.78 4.44
N SER A 14 -5.76 19.97 3.77
CA SER A 14 -5.33 18.75 3.09
C SER A 14 -4.30 19.03 2.00
N ARG A 15 -4.55 20.06 1.18
CA ARG A 15 -3.63 20.51 0.13
C ARG A 15 -2.31 21.04 0.71
N GLN A 16 -2.36 21.81 1.79
CA GLN A 16 -1.15 22.31 2.43
C GLN A 16 -0.28 21.18 2.98
N ARG A 17 -0.89 20.20 3.66
CA ARG A 17 -0.18 19.01 4.15
C ARG A 17 0.44 18.20 3.00
N LEU A 18 -0.26 18.09 1.87
CA LEU A 18 0.28 17.43 0.68
C LEU A 18 1.54 18.13 0.17
N ILE A 19 1.52 19.46 0.06
CA ILE A 19 2.68 20.25 -0.40
C ILE A 19 3.89 20.09 0.54
N GLU A 20 3.65 20.13 1.86
CA GLU A 20 4.68 19.90 2.88
C GLU A 20 5.29 18.50 2.73
N GLU A 21 4.45 17.46 2.68
CA GLU A 21 4.89 16.08 2.47
C GLU A 21 5.68 15.91 1.18
N PHE A 22 5.24 16.57 0.12
CA PHE A 22 5.85 16.48 -1.20
C PHE A 22 7.22 17.14 -1.23
N THR A 23 7.37 18.25 -0.53
CA THR A 23 8.64 18.95 -0.39
C THR A 23 9.63 18.09 0.39
N ASP A 24 9.19 17.51 1.51
CA ASP A 24 10.01 16.64 2.35
C ASP A 24 10.43 15.35 1.63
N THR A 25 9.48 14.69 0.96
CA THR A 25 9.74 13.45 0.21
C THR A 25 10.69 13.71 -0.95
N TYR A 26 10.52 14.81 -1.68
CA TYR A 26 11.42 15.20 -2.76
C TYR A 26 12.84 15.44 -2.26
N ALA A 27 12.99 16.25 -1.20
CA ALA A 27 14.28 16.56 -0.60
C ALA A 27 14.98 15.28 -0.08
N ASN A 28 14.22 14.41 0.58
CA ASN A 28 14.69 13.13 1.09
C ASN A 28 15.19 12.20 -0.04
N LEU A 29 14.40 12.01 -1.09
CA LEU A 29 14.80 11.22 -2.26
C LEU A 29 16.05 11.80 -2.93
N ARG A 30 16.08 13.12 -3.16
CA ARG A 30 17.21 13.80 -3.80
C ARG A 30 18.53 13.60 -3.05
N GLU A 31 18.50 13.64 -1.72
CA GLU A 31 19.69 13.38 -0.89
C GLU A 31 20.08 11.91 -0.84
N ARG A 32 19.09 11.00 -0.76
CA ARG A 32 19.35 9.55 -0.67
C ARG A 32 19.83 8.96 -1.98
N VAL A 33 19.38 9.48 -3.13
CA VAL A 33 19.84 9.02 -4.45
C VAL A 33 21.35 9.12 -4.58
N LYS A 34 21.97 10.18 -4.04
CA LYS A 34 23.44 10.36 -4.05
C LYS A 34 24.20 9.24 -3.30
N ARG A 35 23.52 8.50 -2.42
CA ARG A 35 24.10 7.43 -1.59
C ARG A 35 23.78 6.02 -2.12
N VAL A 36 23.03 5.91 -3.22
CA VAL A 36 22.69 4.62 -3.82
C VAL A 36 23.96 4.00 -4.40
N PRO A 37 24.29 2.73 -4.10
CA PRO A 37 25.42 2.05 -4.70
C PRO A 37 25.27 1.95 -6.22
N GLU A 38 26.20 2.55 -6.95
CA GLU A 38 26.13 2.61 -8.42
C GLU A 38 26.13 1.22 -9.08
N ALA A 39 26.86 0.26 -8.49
CA ALA A 39 26.89 -1.12 -8.98
C ALA A 39 25.50 -1.80 -8.94
N GLU A 40 24.73 -1.56 -7.87
CA GLU A 40 23.37 -2.11 -7.74
C GLU A 40 22.41 -1.42 -8.71
N ALA A 41 22.50 -0.09 -8.82
CA ALA A 41 21.67 0.67 -9.75
C ALA A 41 21.93 0.30 -11.22
N ARG A 42 23.19 0.09 -11.62
CA ARG A 42 23.54 -0.37 -12.98
C ARG A 42 22.98 -1.76 -13.28
N LYS A 43 23.09 -2.70 -12.33
CA LYS A 43 22.52 -4.05 -12.48
C LYS A 43 21.00 -3.99 -12.72
N ILE A 44 20.31 -3.09 -12.04
CA ILE A 44 18.86 -2.87 -12.20
C ILE A 44 18.55 -2.24 -13.55
N SER A 45 19.29 -1.19 -13.92
CA SER A 45 19.17 -0.48 -15.19
C SER A 45 19.33 -1.43 -16.38
N GLU A 46 20.35 -2.29 -16.35
CA GLU A 46 20.60 -3.31 -17.39
C GLU A 46 19.53 -4.40 -17.36
N GLY A 47 19.21 -4.93 -16.18
CA GLY A 47 18.27 -6.05 -16.03
C GLY A 47 16.81 -5.71 -16.38
N LEU A 48 16.40 -4.45 -16.17
CA LEU A 48 15.05 -3.97 -16.47
C LEU A 48 14.99 -2.99 -17.65
N SER A 49 16.12 -2.76 -18.33
CA SER A 49 16.22 -1.89 -19.51
C SER A 49 15.65 -0.48 -19.30
N CYS A 50 16.05 0.16 -18.20
CA CYS A 50 15.62 1.53 -17.86
C CYS A 50 16.83 2.46 -17.63
N PRO A 51 16.66 3.80 -17.72
CA PRO A 51 17.74 4.73 -17.40
C PRO A 51 18.29 4.55 -15.99
N LEU A 52 19.58 4.82 -15.80
CA LEU A 52 20.27 4.64 -14.52
C LEU A 52 19.59 5.44 -13.41
N GLU A 53 19.16 6.67 -13.71
CA GLU A 53 18.52 7.57 -12.77
C GLU A 53 17.17 7.01 -12.28
N VAL A 54 16.40 6.41 -13.19
CA VAL A 54 15.15 5.71 -12.85
C VAL A 54 15.45 4.49 -11.97
N ALA A 55 16.49 3.73 -12.29
CA ALA A 55 16.91 2.57 -11.50
C ALA A 55 17.31 2.97 -10.07
N MET A 56 18.01 4.09 -9.89
CA MET A 56 18.41 4.60 -8.57
C MET A 56 17.20 4.97 -7.71
N VAL A 57 16.21 5.67 -8.26
CA VAL A 57 14.99 6.04 -7.50
C VAL A 57 14.12 4.80 -7.25
N ALA A 58 13.95 3.93 -8.24
CA ALA A 58 13.21 2.68 -8.08
C ALA A 58 13.82 1.77 -6.99
N TYR A 59 15.15 1.74 -6.88
CA TYR A 59 15.85 1.05 -5.80
C TYR A 59 15.45 1.59 -4.43
N LEU A 60 15.43 2.92 -4.25
CA LEU A 60 15.03 3.53 -2.98
C LEU A 60 13.57 3.22 -2.61
N ILE A 61 12.65 3.34 -3.57
CA ILE A 61 11.22 3.02 -3.38
C ILE A 61 11.05 1.55 -2.94
N ASN A 62 11.82 0.65 -3.54
CA ASN A 62 11.82 -0.77 -3.18
C ASN A 62 12.44 -1.02 -1.80
N MET A 63 13.51 -0.31 -1.45
CA MET A 63 14.12 -0.39 -0.12
C MET A 63 13.22 0.16 0.98
N ASP A 64 12.40 1.17 0.67
CA ASP A 64 11.37 1.70 1.58
C ASP A 64 10.16 0.76 1.71
N GLY A 65 10.12 -0.34 0.96
CA GLY A 65 9.06 -1.35 1.01
C GLY A 65 7.73 -0.87 0.44
N ILE A 66 7.73 0.21 -0.34
CA ILE A 66 6.50 0.80 -0.90
C ILE A 66 5.94 -0.08 -2.01
N ILE A 67 6.76 -0.36 -3.03
CA ILE A 67 6.43 -1.27 -4.14
C ILE A 67 7.68 -2.01 -4.61
N GLY A 68 7.47 -3.17 -5.24
CA GLY A 68 8.57 -3.96 -5.80
C GLY A 68 9.28 -3.24 -6.95
N LEU A 69 10.58 -3.50 -7.08
CA LEU A 69 11.46 -2.84 -8.05
C LEU A 69 10.93 -2.85 -9.49
N ARG A 70 10.48 -4.01 -9.99
CA ARG A 70 9.94 -4.13 -11.35
C ARG A 70 8.70 -3.25 -11.53
N SER A 71 7.79 -3.27 -10.56
CA SER A 71 6.58 -2.45 -10.59
C SER A 71 6.91 -0.95 -10.54
N ALA A 72 7.92 -0.55 -9.78
CA ALA A 72 8.38 0.85 -9.75
C ALA A 72 8.91 1.29 -11.12
N VAL A 73 9.79 0.50 -11.73
CA VAL A 73 10.33 0.78 -13.07
C VAL A 73 9.22 0.80 -14.13
N ASP A 74 8.26 -0.12 -14.05
CA ASP A 74 7.10 -0.16 -14.96
C ASP A 74 6.26 1.13 -14.87
N LEU A 75 6.09 1.71 -13.67
CA LEU A 75 5.37 2.98 -13.47
C LEU A 75 6.13 4.18 -14.05
N PHE A 76 7.44 4.27 -13.83
CA PHE A 76 8.26 5.32 -14.45
C PHE A 76 8.22 5.22 -15.99
N THR A 77 8.42 4.03 -16.53
CA THR A 77 8.42 3.78 -17.97
C THR A 77 7.06 4.11 -18.59
N THR A 78 6.00 3.81 -17.86
CA THR A 78 4.62 4.16 -18.23
C THR A 78 4.44 5.66 -18.38
N GLU A 79 4.87 6.45 -17.41
CA GLU A 79 4.69 7.90 -17.46
C GLU A 79 5.59 8.54 -18.52
N LEU A 80 6.83 8.05 -18.69
CA LEU A 80 7.70 8.44 -19.80
C LEU A 80 7.01 8.19 -21.16
N GLY A 81 6.42 7.01 -21.34
CA GLY A 81 5.69 6.67 -22.57
C GLY A 81 4.43 7.53 -22.78
N ARG A 82 3.72 7.88 -21.70
CA ARG A 82 2.57 8.79 -21.77
C ARG A 82 3.02 10.19 -22.21
N ARG A 83 4.05 10.75 -21.56
CA ARG A 83 4.62 12.06 -21.91
C ARG A 83 5.07 12.11 -23.36
N ALA A 84 5.69 11.04 -23.85
CA ALA A 84 6.05 10.90 -25.26
C ALA A 84 4.85 10.97 -26.19
N SER A 85 3.78 10.23 -25.86
CA SER A 85 2.55 10.21 -26.68
C SER A 85 1.84 11.57 -26.77
N VAL A 86 2.08 12.48 -25.82
CA VAL A 86 1.48 13.83 -25.80
C VAL A 86 2.48 14.93 -26.21
N ALA A 87 3.63 14.56 -26.77
CA ALA A 87 4.72 15.45 -27.19
C ALA A 87 5.28 16.32 -26.06
N GLU A 88 5.39 15.75 -24.86
CA GLU A 88 6.03 16.33 -23.67
C GLU A 88 7.19 15.44 -23.21
N ASP A 89 7.93 14.90 -24.17
CA ASP A 89 9.06 14.00 -23.96
C ASP A 89 10.07 14.57 -22.95
N VAL A 90 10.50 13.72 -22.01
CA VAL A 90 11.62 14.07 -21.13
C VAL A 90 12.89 13.93 -21.96
N PRO A 91 13.69 15.00 -22.17
CA PRO A 91 14.90 14.89 -22.96
C PRO A 91 15.85 13.88 -22.32
N ASN A 92 16.45 13.01 -23.14
CA ASN A 92 17.33 11.94 -22.69
C ASN A 92 18.72 12.47 -22.29
N LEU A 93 18.73 13.33 -21.28
CA LEU A 93 19.90 13.87 -20.61
C LEU A 93 19.85 13.43 -19.15
N PRO A 94 20.95 12.94 -18.55
CA PRO A 94 20.97 12.41 -17.18
C PRO A 94 20.30 13.34 -16.16
N GLY A 95 20.56 14.64 -16.22
CA GLY A 95 19.94 15.62 -15.32
C GLY A 95 18.42 15.70 -15.45
N ASN A 96 17.90 15.66 -16.67
CA ASN A 96 16.45 15.75 -16.91
C ASN A 96 15.74 14.46 -16.50
N VAL A 97 16.34 13.30 -16.79
CA VAL A 97 15.81 12.01 -16.39
C VAL A 97 15.85 11.85 -14.87
N MET A 98 16.89 12.38 -14.20
CA MET A 98 16.95 12.41 -12.75
C MET A 98 15.84 13.27 -12.13
N GLU A 99 15.67 14.52 -12.58
CA GLU A 99 14.61 15.40 -12.05
C GLU A 99 13.22 14.80 -12.30
N PHE A 100 13.00 14.18 -13.47
CA PHE A 100 11.81 13.39 -13.73
C PHE A 100 11.65 12.25 -12.72
N ALA A 101 12.67 11.42 -12.55
CA ALA A 101 12.63 10.26 -11.66
C ALA A 101 12.38 10.67 -10.19
N LEU A 102 12.93 11.79 -9.74
CA LEU A 102 12.68 12.33 -8.40
C LEU A 102 11.24 12.83 -8.24
N SER A 103 10.74 13.59 -9.23
CA SER A 103 9.38 14.14 -9.20
C SER A 103 8.32 13.04 -9.27
N GLU A 104 8.48 12.09 -10.20
CA GLU A 104 7.58 10.95 -10.36
C GLU A 104 7.74 9.95 -9.20
N GLY A 105 8.96 9.75 -8.71
CA GLY A 105 9.23 8.87 -7.56
C GLY A 105 8.54 9.33 -6.28
N ARG A 106 8.41 10.66 -6.10
CA ARG A 106 7.58 11.25 -5.03
C ARG A 106 6.11 10.87 -5.18
N TRP A 107 5.54 10.99 -6.38
CA TRP A 107 4.16 10.59 -6.64
C TRP A 107 3.91 9.11 -6.41
N ILE A 108 4.79 8.26 -6.94
CA ILE A 108 4.73 6.81 -6.72
C ILE A 108 4.76 6.49 -5.22
N SER A 109 5.70 7.10 -4.49
CA SER A 109 5.85 6.91 -3.04
C SER A 109 4.60 7.33 -2.28
N HIS A 110 3.99 8.46 -2.64
CA HIS A 110 2.77 8.94 -2.01
C HIS A 110 1.56 8.05 -2.32
N LEU A 111 1.30 7.77 -3.60
CA LEU A 111 0.12 7.03 -4.06
C LEU A 111 0.10 5.60 -3.53
N TYR A 112 1.22 4.88 -3.66
CA TYR A 112 1.33 3.49 -3.24
C TYR A 112 1.69 3.32 -1.76
N GLY A 113 2.16 4.39 -1.11
CA GLY A 113 2.41 4.42 0.32
C GLY A 113 1.25 5.04 1.10
N ARG A 114 1.41 6.31 1.48
CA ARG A 114 0.54 7.00 2.44
C ARG A 114 -0.91 7.13 1.97
N PHE A 115 -1.13 7.52 0.72
CA PHE A 115 -2.46 7.77 0.17
C PHE A 115 -3.35 6.53 0.24
N SER A 116 -2.88 5.40 -0.30
CA SER A 116 -3.65 4.14 -0.28
C SER A 116 -4.04 3.73 1.14
N ARG A 117 -3.11 3.84 2.09
CA ARG A 117 -3.33 3.53 3.51
C ARG A 117 -4.34 4.49 4.16
N GLN A 118 -4.22 5.79 3.91
CA GLN A 118 -5.14 6.79 4.45
C GLN A 118 -6.55 6.58 3.90
N LEU A 119 -6.66 6.35 2.59
CA LEU A 119 -7.93 6.11 1.92
C LEU A 119 -8.60 4.82 2.44
N GLU A 120 -7.83 3.77 2.69
CA GLU A 120 -8.34 2.54 3.30
C GLU A 120 -8.88 2.79 4.71
N LEU A 121 -8.13 3.51 5.56
CA LEU A 121 -8.56 3.83 6.93
C LEU A 121 -9.85 4.66 6.95
N GLN A 122 -9.94 5.66 6.09
CA GLN A 122 -11.09 6.57 6.02
C GLN A 122 -12.28 5.97 5.26
N GLY A 123 -12.04 5.01 4.37
CA GLY A 123 -13.08 4.27 3.66
C GLY A 123 -13.89 3.31 4.55
N ARG A 124 -13.40 2.98 5.75
CA ARG A 124 -14.07 2.07 6.69
C ARG A 124 -15.42 2.60 7.17
N SER A 125 -15.50 3.87 7.57
CA SER A 125 -16.76 4.47 8.02
C SER A 125 -17.82 4.42 6.92
N LEU A 126 -17.41 4.74 5.68
CA LEU A 126 -18.26 4.67 4.52
C LEU A 126 -18.70 3.23 4.20
N ALA A 127 -17.78 2.26 4.31
CA ALA A 127 -18.10 0.86 4.10
C ALA A 127 -19.19 0.38 5.07
N ASN A 128 -19.09 0.73 6.35
CA ASN A 128 -20.10 0.36 7.36
C ASN A 128 -21.47 1.00 7.07
N LEU A 129 -21.50 2.24 6.59
CA LEU A 129 -22.74 2.91 6.19
C LEU A 129 -23.40 2.22 4.97
N GLU A 130 -22.58 1.73 4.05
CA GLU A 130 -23.04 1.11 2.80
C GLU A 130 -23.32 -0.40 2.91
N ASP A 131 -22.70 -1.14 3.85
CA ASP A 131 -22.88 -2.60 4.01
C ASP A 131 -24.29 -2.98 4.49
N VAL A 132 -24.96 -2.06 5.17
CA VAL A 132 -26.32 -2.26 5.70
C VAL A 132 -27.39 -1.84 4.67
N ILE A 133 -27.04 -1.60 3.39
CA ILE A 133 -28.03 -1.26 2.35
C ILE A 133 -28.73 -2.55 1.89
N ASP A 134 -29.73 -2.99 2.66
CA ASP A 134 -30.68 -3.97 2.17
C ASP A 134 -31.58 -3.27 1.14
N SER A 135 -31.50 -3.77 -0.09
CA SER A 135 -31.96 -3.18 -1.36
C SER A 135 -33.45 -2.84 -1.51
N LYS A 136 -34.23 -2.74 -0.41
CA LYS A 136 -35.66 -2.36 -0.47
C LYS A 136 -36.13 -1.30 0.54
N ASN A 137 -35.43 -1.05 1.66
CA ASN A 137 -35.89 -0.10 2.69
C ASN A 137 -34.71 0.72 3.26
N MET A 138 -34.10 1.57 2.45
CA MET A 138 -33.09 2.50 2.96
C MET A 138 -33.77 3.73 3.59
N GLU A 139 -33.45 3.99 4.85
CA GLU A 139 -33.91 5.20 5.55
C GLU A 139 -33.27 6.47 4.95
N VAL A 140 -34.05 7.55 4.91
CA VAL A 140 -33.66 8.84 4.34
C VAL A 140 -32.43 9.42 5.04
N GLU A 141 -32.38 9.35 6.38
CA GLU A 141 -31.26 9.85 7.18
C GLU A 141 -29.96 9.11 6.87
N LYS A 142 -30.06 7.80 6.63
CA LYS A 142 -28.93 6.98 6.21
C LYS A 142 -28.47 7.32 4.81
N ALA A 143 -29.39 7.52 3.87
CA ALA A 143 -29.05 7.98 2.52
C ALA A 143 -28.32 9.33 2.55
N LEU A 144 -28.81 10.30 3.34
CA LEU A 144 -28.14 11.60 3.55
C LEU A 144 -26.77 11.45 4.21
N SER A 145 -26.61 10.51 5.15
CA SER A 145 -25.33 10.22 5.81
C SER A 145 -24.30 9.63 4.84
N ILE A 146 -24.72 8.71 3.98
CA ILE A 146 -23.86 8.15 2.91
C ILE A 146 -23.42 9.26 1.96
N ILE A 147 -24.34 10.12 1.50
CA ILE A 147 -24.02 11.24 0.61
C ILE A 147 -23.01 12.18 1.27
N ALA A 148 -23.24 12.52 2.54
CA ALA A 148 -22.37 13.42 3.29
C ALA A 148 -20.95 12.84 3.45
N GLU A 149 -20.83 11.58 3.87
CA GLU A 149 -19.52 10.94 4.03
C GLU A 149 -18.81 10.75 2.68
N ARG A 150 -19.51 10.35 1.61
CA ARG A 150 -18.90 10.27 0.27
C ARG A 150 -18.42 11.62 -0.23
N THR A 151 -19.22 12.66 -0.07
CA THR A 151 -18.85 14.03 -0.47
C THR A 151 -17.64 14.51 0.31
N LYS A 152 -17.64 14.30 1.63
CA LYS A 152 -16.51 14.63 2.49
C LYS A 152 -15.23 13.91 2.05
N LEU A 153 -15.28 12.60 1.83
CA LEU A 153 -14.11 11.85 1.37
C LEU A 153 -13.64 12.29 -0.03
N ALA A 154 -14.57 12.55 -0.94
CA ALA A 154 -14.25 12.96 -2.30
C ALA A 154 -13.57 14.32 -2.31
N GLU A 155 -14.19 15.31 -1.67
CA GLU A 155 -13.80 16.71 -1.77
C GLU A 155 -12.64 17.09 -0.84
N THR A 156 -12.49 16.43 0.32
CA THR A 156 -11.43 16.79 1.28
C THR A 156 -10.15 15.97 1.11
N ILE A 157 -10.23 14.74 0.62
CA ILE A 157 -9.08 13.82 0.55
C ILE A 157 -8.66 13.59 -0.89
N ILE A 158 -9.58 13.21 -1.78
CA ILE A 158 -9.19 12.79 -3.13
C ILE A 158 -9.04 13.97 -4.09
N SER A 159 -10.03 14.88 -4.16
CA SER A 159 -10.02 16.01 -5.10
C SER A 159 -8.77 16.88 -4.99
N PRO A 160 -8.28 17.28 -3.79
CA PRO A 160 -7.09 18.12 -3.70
C PRO A 160 -5.84 17.43 -4.27
N ILE A 161 -5.71 16.12 -4.06
CA ILE A 161 -4.59 15.33 -4.56
C ILE A 161 -4.70 15.14 -6.08
N LEU A 162 -5.90 14.88 -6.60
CA LEU A 162 -6.15 14.80 -8.05
C LEU A 162 -5.83 16.12 -8.76
N GLU A 163 -6.24 17.25 -8.18
CA GLU A 163 -5.97 18.58 -8.74
C GLU A 163 -4.48 18.87 -8.84
N GLU A 164 -3.70 18.55 -7.81
CA GLU A 164 -2.24 18.68 -7.88
C GLU A 164 -1.60 17.70 -8.85
N TRP A 165 -2.10 16.46 -8.90
CA TRP A 165 -1.61 15.46 -9.84
C TRP A 165 -1.78 15.93 -11.29
N ILE A 166 -2.97 16.43 -11.66
CA ILE A 166 -3.24 16.93 -13.01
C ILE A 166 -2.37 18.15 -13.35
N LYS A 167 -2.12 19.04 -12.38
CA LYS A 167 -1.23 20.21 -12.60
C LYS A 167 0.20 19.79 -12.92
N GLU A 168 0.71 18.77 -12.24
CA GLU A 168 2.08 18.29 -12.42
C GLU A 168 2.26 17.28 -13.58
N HIS A 169 1.17 16.78 -14.15
CA HIS A 169 1.15 15.84 -15.26
C HIS A 169 0.59 16.51 -16.53
N PRO A 170 1.45 17.07 -17.40
CA PRO A 170 1.02 17.82 -18.57
C PRO A 170 0.11 17.02 -19.49
N LYS A 171 -0.96 17.66 -19.98
CA LYS A 171 -1.94 17.09 -20.91
C LYS A 171 -2.57 15.78 -20.41
N SER A 172 -2.52 15.50 -19.10
CA SER A 172 -3.18 14.34 -18.53
C SER A 172 -4.70 14.51 -18.62
N ILE A 173 -5.38 13.40 -18.89
CA ILE A 173 -6.84 13.32 -18.94
C ILE A 173 -7.36 12.46 -17.79
N SER A 174 -8.68 12.44 -17.59
CA SER A 174 -9.28 11.74 -16.45
C SER A 174 -9.00 10.23 -16.44
N VAL A 175 -8.84 9.58 -17.60
CA VAL A 175 -8.43 8.16 -17.64
C VAL A 175 -7.00 7.94 -17.17
N ASP A 176 -6.08 8.90 -17.34
CA ASP A 176 -4.71 8.79 -16.84
C ASP A 176 -4.71 8.86 -15.32
N ALA A 177 -5.42 9.84 -14.75
CA ALA A 177 -5.62 9.96 -13.31
C ALA A 177 -6.29 8.71 -12.73
N LEU A 178 -7.35 8.21 -13.36
CA LEU A 178 -8.01 6.98 -12.93
C LEU A 178 -7.08 5.78 -12.98
N THR A 179 -6.21 5.70 -14.00
CA THR A 179 -5.25 4.61 -14.12
C THR A 179 -4.23 4.66 -12.98
N ALA A 180 -3.62 5.82 -12.74
CA ALA A 180 -2.62 6.00 -11.69
C ALA A 180 -3.19 5.71 -10.30
N PHE A 181 -4.30 6.36 -9.93
CA PHE A 181 -4.91 6.23 -8.61
C PHE A 181 -5.63 4.88 -8.46
N GLY A 182 -6.40 4.46 -9.46
CA GLY A 182 -7.13 3.21 -9.41
C GLY A 182 -6.23 1.99 -9.33
N GLN A 183 -5.05 2.01 -9.99
CA GLN A 183 -4.05 0.96 -9.83
C GLN A 183 -3.45 0.96 -8.42
N ALA A 184 -3.15 2.13 -7.85
CA ALA A 184 -2.64 2.24 -6.48
C ALA A 184 -3.65 1.71 -5.44
N ILE A 185 -4.95 2.02 -5.63
CA ILE A 185 -6.03 1.59 -4.73
C ILE A 185 -6.32 0.08 -4.86
N THR A 186 -6.46 -0.42 -6.08
CA THR A 186 -6.97 -1.79 -6.32
C THR A 186 -5.88 -2.84 -6.53
N LYS A 187 -4.67 -2.41 -6.86
CA LYS A 187 -3.55 -3.28 -7.28
C LYS A 187 -3.89 -4.16 -8.49
N TRP A 188 -4.90 -3.79 -9.28
CA TRP A 188 -5.27 -4.54 -10.48
C TRP A 188 -4.23 -4.39 -11.59
N ASN A 189 -4.12 -5.41 -12.44
CA ASN A 189 -3.26 -5.35 -13.62
C ASN A 189 -3.76 -4.26 -14.59
N ARG A 190 -2.85 -3.34 -14.93
CA ARG A 190 -3.05 -2.20 -15.85
C ARG A 190 -3.69 -2.61 -17.18
N ALA A 191 -3.28 -3.73 -17.76
CA ALA A 191 -3.80 -4.22 -19.04
C ALA A 191 -5.32 -4.48 -19.02
N THR A 192 -5.88 -4.82 -17.85
CA THR A 192 -7.30 -5.12 -17.67
C THR A 192 -8.10 -3.98 -17.05
N LEU A 193 -7.42 -2.89 -16.68
CA LEU A 193 -7.94 -1.87 -15.78
C LEU A 193 -9.12 -1.10 -16.40
N ASN A 194 -8.98 -0.66 -17.65
CA ASN A 194 -10.03 0.09 -18.36
C ASN A 194 -11.33 -0.72 -18.51
N GLY A 195 -11.23 -2.03 -18.77
CA GLY A 195 -12.39 -2.92 -18.85
C GLY A 195 -13.10 -3.03 -17.51
N LYS A 196 -12.35 -3.22 -16.43
CA LYS A 196 -12.87 -3.26 -15.06
C LYS A 196 -13.49 -1.91 -14.65
N PHE A 197 -12.86 -0.79 -15.01
CA PHE A 197 -13.38 0.54 -14.71
C PHE A 197 -14.77 0.74 -15.31
N LYS A 198 -14.98 0.38 -16.58
CA LYS A 198 -16.31 0.50 -17.21
C LYS A 198 -17.38 -0.32 -16.47
N GLN A 199 -17.04 -1.52 -16.01
CA GLN A 199 -17.98 -2.36 -15.24
C GLN A 199 -18.29 -1.73 -13.87
N VAL A 200 -17.28 -1.26 -13.16
CA VAL A 200 -17.42 -0.71 -11.81
C VAL A 200 -18.06 0.67 -11.83
N LEU A 201 -17.84 1.47 -12.88
CA LEU A 201 -18.49 2.76 -13.07
C LEU A 201 -20.01 2.60 -13.19
N ARG A 202 -20.48 1.60 -13.96
CA ARG A 202 -21.91 1.27 -14.05
C ARG A 202 -22.50 0.86 -12.71
N ARG A 203 -21.75 0.10 -11.90
CA ARG A 203 -22.16 -0.26 -10.53
C ARG A 203 -22.23 0.95 -9.62
N ASN A 204 -21.26 1.86 -9.71
CA ASN A 204 -21.24 3.11 -8.96
C ASN A 204 -22.45 3.97 -9.32
N GLN A 205 -22.75 4.10 -10.61
CA GLN A 205 -23.92 4.84 -11.10
C GLN A 205 -25.22 4.22 -10.60
N ALA A 206 -25.35 2.88 -10.66
CA ALA A 206 -26.51 2.18 -10.12
C ALA A 206 -26.68 2.38 -8.61
N HIS A 207 -25.57 2.38 -7.86
CA HIS A 207 -25.59 2.66 -6.43
C HIS A 207 -26.12 4.06 -6.11
N PHE A 208 -25.69 5.09 -6.85
CA PHE A 208 -26.25 6.44 -6.67
C PHE A 208 -27.72 6.55 -7.06
N ARG A 209 -28.20 5.78 -8.05
CA ARG A 209 -29.63 5.70 -8.37
C ARG A 209 -30.45 5.10 -7.23
N LEU A 210 -29.93 4.06 -6.58
CA LEU A 210 -30.58 3.48 -5.39
C LEU A 210 -30.66 4.49 -4.24
N ILE A 211 -29.60 5.26 -4.01
CA ILE A 211 -29.59 6.36 -3.03
C ILE A 211 -30.64 7.41 -3.40
N ARG A 212 -30.69 7.82 -4.67
CA ARG A 212 -31.67 8.77 -5.17
C ARG A 212 -33.11 8.29 -4.92
N GLU A 213 -33.42 7.04 -5.25
CA GLU A 213 -34.76 6.46 -5.07
C GLU A 213 -35.25 6.52 -3.61
N SER A 214 -34.35 6.33 -2.64
CA SER A 214 -34.70 6.44 -1.21
C SER A 214 -35.09 7.86 -0.77
N LEU A 215 -34.70 8.89 -1.53
CA LEU A 215 -34.96 10.30 -1.21
C LEU A 215 -36.22 10.85 -1.90
N ILE A 216 -36.69 10.25 -2.99
CA ILE A 216 -37.83 10.74 -3.80
C ILE A 216 -39.17 10.70 -3.03
N GLY A 217 -39.27 9.89 -1.97
CA GLY A 217 -40.47 9.77 -1.15
C GLY A 217 -40.67 10.87 -0.10
N VAL A 218 -39.69 11.77 0.10
CA VAL A 218 -39.77 12.83 1.11
C VAL A 218 -40.07 14.16 0.45
N THR A 219 -41.35 14.52 0.41
CA THR A 219 -41.80 15.85 0.00
C THR A 219 -41.59 16.83 1.17
N ASP A 220 -41.15 18.05 0.85
CA ASP A 220 -41.03 19.22 1.75
C ASP A 220 -39.70 19.40 2.53
N SER A 221 -38.55 19.16 1.90
CA SER A 221 -37.26 19.59 2.47
C SER A 221 -36.29 20.14 1.43
N PHE A 222 -35.96 21.42 1.55
CA PHE A 222 -34.97 22.11 0.69
C PHE A 222 -33.60 21.40 0.67
N THR A 223 -33.19 20.79 1.79
CA THR A 223 -31.93 20.05 1.86
C THR A 223 -31.95 18.74 1.07
N ILE A 224 -33.13 18.11 0.96
CA ILE A 224 -33.33 16.89 0.18
C ILE A 224 -33.34 17.24 -1.31
N ASP A 225 -34.05 18.31 -1.70
CA ASP A 225 -34.07 18.79 -3.09
C ASP A 225 -32.67 19.16 -3.60
N ALA A 226 -31.89 19.87 -2.78
CA ALA A 226 -30.50 20.19 -3.10
C ALA A 226 -29.61 18.93 -3.21
N SER A 227 -29.83 17.93 -2.35
CA SER A 227 -29.11 16.66 -2.40
C SER A 227 -29.46 15.84 -3.64
N LEU A 228 -30.73 15.81 -4.02
CA LEU A 228 -31.23 15.17 -5.23
C LEU A 228 -30.63 15.82 -6.48
N ALA A 229 -30.63 17.14 -6.59
CA ALA A 229 -30.01 17.85 -7.70
C ALA A 229 -28.50 17.54 -7.84
N ARG A 230 -27.78 17.49 -6.70
CA ARG A 230 -26.36 17.13 -6.68
C ARG A 230 -26.10 15.67 -7.07
N LEU A 231 -27.00 14.76 -6.69
CA LEU A 231 -26.94 13.35 -7.07
C LEU A 231 -27.24 13.17 -8.56
N ASP A 232 -28.25 13.84 -9.10
CA ASP A 232 -28.63 13.74 -10.51
C ASP A 232 -27.50 14.22 -11.41
N ALA A 233 -26.89 15.36 -11.08
CA ALA A 233 -25.69 15.83 -11.75
C ALA A 233 -24.55 14.80 -11.69
N LEU A 234 -24.28 14.21 -10.52
CA LEU A 234 -23.21 13.20 -10.38
C LEU A 234 -23.51 11.91 -11.16
N ILE A 235 -24.78 11.47 -11.20
CA ILE A 235 -25.22 10.29 -11.96
C ILE A 235 -24.99 10.54 -13.46
N ASP A 236 -25.32 11.73 -13.95
CA ASP A 236 -25.11 12.13 -15.34
C ASP A 236 -23.61 12.23 -15.68
N GLU A 237 -22.81 12.84 -14.81
CA GLU A 237 -21.36 12.91 -14.94
C GLU A 237 -20.73 11.51 -14.98
N LEU A 238 -21.11 10.61 -14.08
CA LEU A 238 -20.65 9.20 -14.07
C LEU A 238 -21.14 8.39 -15.29
N GLY A 239 -22.12 8.91 -16.04
CA GLY A 239 -22.58 8.34 -17.30
C GLY A 239 -21.67 8.68 -18.50
N GLN A 240 -20.73 9.62 -18.35
CA GLN A 240 -19.84 10.04 -19.42
C GLN A 240 -18.71 9.01 -19.67
N PRO A 241 -18.05 9.06 -20.86
CA PRO A 241 -16.85 8.27 -21.13
C PRO A 241 -15.73 8.56 -20.12
N LEU A 242 -14.89 7.56 -19.82
CA LEU A 242 -13.82 7.65 -18.82
C LEU A 242 -12.84 8.80 -19.07
N GLU A 243 -12.64 9.14 -20.34
CA GLU A 243 -11.73 10.19 -20.82
C GLU A 243 -12.26 11.61 -20.59
N ARG A 244 -13.56 11.75 -20.31
CA ARG A 244 -14.26 13.04 -20.15
C ARG A 244 -14.88 13.23 -18.78
N LEU A 245 -14.66 12.29 -17.86
CA LEU A 245 -15.17 12.43 -16.50
C LEU A 245 -14.62 13.70 -15.83
N PRO A 246 -15.47 14.55 -15.24
CA PRO A 246 -15.01 15.67 -14.45
C PRO A 246 -14.31 15.18 -13.17
N LEU A 247 -13.43 16.01 -12.62
CA LEU A 247 -12.63 15.68 -11.43
C LEU A 247 -13.48 15.21 -10.25
N ARG A 248 -14.63 15.84 -10.02
CA ARG A 248 -15.59 15.43 -8.99
C ARG A 248 -16.06 13.99 -9.20
N ALA A 249 -16.48 13.63 -10.41
CA ALA A 249 -16.91 12.27 -10.73
C ALA A 249 -15.76 11.27 -10.61
N VAL A 250 -14.54 11.64 -11.03
CA VAL A 250 -13.32 10.84 -10.82
C VAL A 250 -13.12 10.57 -9.33
N ALA A 251 -13.19 11.58 -8.47
CA ALA A 251 -13.03 11.42 -7.02
C ALA A 251 -14.07 10.46 -6.42
N HIS A 252 -15.36 10.65 -6.73
CA HIS A 252 -16.42 9.75 -6.28
C HIS A 252 -16.30 8.33 -6.84
N PHE A 253 -15.74 8.17 -8.03
CA PHE A 253 -15.48 6.87 -8.62
C PHE A 253 -14.30 6.17 -7.95
N LEU A 254 -13.20 6.87 -7.65
CA LEU A 254 -12.07 6.32 -6.91
C LEU A 254 -12.47 5.84 -5.51
N ILE A 255 -13.40 6.53 -4.82
CA ILE A 255 -14.00 6.03 -3.57
C ILE A 255 -14.65 4.67 -3.76
N HIS A 256 -15.37 4.49 -4.87
CA HIS A 256 -16.06 3.25 -5.14
C HIS A 256 -15.10 2.09 -5.45
N LEU A 257 -13.85 2.38 -5.84
CA LEU A 257 -12.81 1.38 -6.07
C LEU A 257 -12.13 0.91 -4.78
N ILE A 258 -12.34 1.60 -3.65
CA ILE A 258 -11.75 1.20 -2.37
C ILE A 258 -12.18 -0.24 -2.06
N PRO A 259 -11.23 -1.18 -1.86
CA PRO A 259 -11.55 -2.55 -1.51
C PRO A 259 -12.45 -2.58 -0.27
N ARG A 260 -13.59 -3.26 -0.38
CA ARG A 260 -14.52 -3.38 0.73
C ARG A 260 -14.08 -4.48 1.68
N PRO A 261 -14.30 -4.30 2.99
CA PRO A 261 -14.31 -5.42 3.88
C PRO A 261 -15.49 -6.38 3.48
N ILE A 262 -15.16 -7.53 2.88
CA ILE A 262 -15.95 -8.79 2.75
C ILE A 262 -16.35 -9.45 4.10
N SER A 263 -17.42 -9.00 4.75
CA SER A 263 -17.98 -9.71 5.91
C SER A 263 -18.46 -11.13 5.54
N GLY A 264 -17.61 -12.16 5.68
CA GLY A 264 -18.05 -13.55 5.47
C GLY A 264 -16.94 -14.59 5.22
N ARG A 265 -16.89 -15.58 6.12
CA ARG A 265 -16.03 -16.79 6.20
C ARG A 265 -14.70 -16.57 6.91
N GLY A 266 -14.63 -17.13 8.13
CA GLY A 266 -13.39 -17.42 8.82
C GLY A 266 -12.51 -18.31 7.95
N ASP A 267 -11.57 -17.69 7.24
CA ASP A 267 -10.14 -17.87 7.44
C ASP A 267 -9.39 -16.82 6.61
N ARG A 268 -8.56 -16.02 7.28
CA ARG A 268 -7.62 -14.99 6.79
C ARG A 268 -8.21 -13.60 6.49
N SER A 269 -7.59 -12.58 7.10
CA SER A 269 -7.90 -11.14 7.03
C SER A 269 -7.93 -10.61 5.58
N PRO A 270 -9.12 -10.14 5.15
CA PRO A 270 -9.44 -8.72 4.92
C PRO A 270 -10.36 -8.08 5.98
N PHE A 271 -10.43 -8.67 7.18
CA PHE A 271 -11.38 -8.37 8.26
C PHE A 271 -10.69 -8.18 9.58
N VAL A 272 -10.81 -7.00 10.18
CA VAL A 272 -11.18 -6.95 11.59
C VAL A 272 -12.41 -6.05 11.67
N ASP A 273 -13.55 -6.71 11.78
CA ASP A 273 -14.84 -6.16 12.12
C ASP A 273 -14.81 -5.80 13.62
N VAL A 274 -14.99 -4.53 13.98
CA VAL A 274 -15.14 -4.12 15.39
C VAL A 274 -16.61 -4.24 15.76
N GLY A 275 -17.09 -5.48 15.75
CA GLY A 275 -18.34 -5.88 16.37
C GLY A 275 -18.03 -6.54 17.71
N VAL A 276 -18.15 -5.75 18.78
CA VAL A 276 -18.44 -6.13 20.17
C VAL A 276 -18.11 -7.59 20.59
N SER A 277 -17.03 -7.72 21.37
CA SER A 277 -16.73 -8.79 22.35
C SER A 277 -17.21 -10.22 22.05
N SER A 278 -16.27 -11.09 21.68
CA SER A 278 -16.30 -12.50 22.09
C SER A 278 -14.92 -12.93 22.56
N THR A 279 -14.73 -12.84 23.87
CA THR A 279 -13.70 -13.55 24.61
C THR A 279 -13.95 -15.05 24.49
N ARG A 280 -13.26 -15.73 23.56
CA ARG A 280 -13.07 -17.18 23.68
C ARG A 280 -11.75 -17.63 23.04
N GLY A 281 -10.73 -17.74 23.90
CA GLY A 281 -9.51 -18.48 23.61
C GLY A 281 -8.21 -17.72 23.82
N ASN A 282 -8.00 -17.07 24.97
CA ASN A 282 -6.69 -16.70 25.58
C ASN A 282 -5.42 -16.62 24.70
N LYS A 283 -5.48 -15.96 23.54
CA LYS A 283 -4.32 -15.51 22.76
C LYS A 283 -4.73 -14.23 22.03
N ALA A 284 -4.69 -13.11 22.75
CA ALA A 284 -4.54 -11.83 22.10
C ALA A 284 -3.21 -11.89 21.33
N GLU A 285 -3.26 -11.79 20.00
CA GLU A 285 -2.05 -11.59 19.21
C GLU A 285 -1.46 -10.23 19.64
N PRO A 286 -0.19 -10.16 20.07
CA PRO A 286 0.42 -8.90 20.48
C PRO A 286 0.60 -7.98 19.26
N ASP A 287 0.49 -6.66 19.50
CA ASP A 287 0.83 -5.64 18.52
C ASP A 287 2.25 -5.86 17.97
N LEU A 288 2.40 -5.86 16.64
CA LEU A 288 3.68 -6.07 15.96
C LEU A 288 4.57 -4.82 16.08
N VAL A 289 5.44 -4.77 17.09
CA VAL A 289 6.29 -3.60 17.42
C VAL A 289 7.78 -3.89 17.15
N SER A 290 8.19 -5.15 17.16
CA SER A 290 9.59 -5.60 17.08
C SER A 290 9.86 -6.45 15.82
N PRO A 291 11.07 -6.38 15.23
CA PRO A 291 11.50 -7.30 14.16
C PRO A 291 11.30 -8.78 14.50
N PHE A 292 11.34 -9.13 15.79
CA PHE A 292 11.16 -10.50 16.26
C PHE A 292 9.69 -10.95 16.31
N ASP A 293 8.73 -10.01 16.36
CA ASP A 293 7.31 -10.35 16.22
C ASP A 293 7.02 -10.86 14.79
N PHE A 294 7.67 -10.26 13.80
CA PHE A 294 7.63 -10.73 12.41
C PHE A 294 8.30 -12.10 12.27
N LEU A 295 9.48 -12.29 12.88
CA LEU A 295 10.19 -13.56 12.85
C LEU A 295 9.37 -14.69 13.45
N GLU A 296 8.75 -14.49 14.61
CA GLU A 296 7.88 -15.49 15.26
C GLU A 296 6.70 -15.88 14.38
N ARG A 297 6.01 -14.88 13.80
CA ARG A 297 4.91 -15.11 12.86
C ARG A 297 5.39 -15.90 11.64
N ASP A 298 6.51 -15.50 11.06
CA ASP A 298 7.00 -16.07 9.81
C ASP A 298 7.50 -17.51 10.00
N VAL A 299 8.12 -17.84 11.15
CA VAL A 299 8.43 -19.22 11.57
C VAL A 299 7.14 -20.05 11.73
N LYS A 300 6.09 -19.52 12.35
CA LYS A 300 4.80 -20.23 12.44
C LYS A 300 4.13 -20.43 11.07
N LEU A 301 4.28 -19.47 10.16
CA LEU A 301 3.73 -19.56 8.80
C LEU A 301 4.52 -20.52 7.90
N ALA A 302 5.84 -20.55 8.04
CA ALA A 302 6.74 -21.45 7.31
C ALA A 302 6.40 -22.93 7.57
N ARG A 303 5.89 -23.26 8.77
CA ARG A 303 5.38 -24.61 9.10
C ARG A 303 4.29 -25.12 8.14
N ARG A 304 3.55 -24.24 7.47
CA ARG A 304 2.48 -24.62 6.52
C ARG A 304 3.02 -25.00 5.14
N ARG A 305 4.30 -24.78 4.87
CA ARG A 305 5.01 -25.07 3.61
C ARG A 305 5.80 -26.38 3.74
N LYS A 306 6.17 -27.01 2.63
CA LYS A 306 6.91 -28.28 2.61
C LYS A 306 8.19 -28.17 1.79
N GLY A 307 9.24 -28.88 2.22
CA GLY A 307 10.50 -29.02 1.48
C GLY A 307 11.17 -27.68 1.17
N ASP A 308 11.68 -27.54 -0.05
CA ASP A 308 12.45 -26.38 -0.51
C ASP A 308 11.68 -25.05 -0.40
N GLU A 309 10.36 -25.08 -0.61
CA GLU A 309 9.50 -23.88 -0.46
C GLU A 309 9.48 -23.32 0.97
N ARG A 310 9.67 -24.20 1.98
CA ARG A 310 9.79 -23.77 3.38
C ARG A 310 11.14 -23.11 3.60
N ALA A 311 12.20 -23.74 3.09
CA ALA A 311 13.58 -23.27 3.27
C ALA A 311 13.83 -21.92 2.60
N GLU A 312 13.36 -21.74 1.35
CA GLU A 312 13.48 -20.47 0.62
C GLU A 312 12.72 -19.35 1.33
N TYR A 313 11.47 -19.61 1.73
CA TYR A 313 10.65 -18.63 2.42
C TYR A 313 11.26 -18.19 3.75
N LEU A 314 11.68 -19.16 4.57
CA LEU A 314 12.22 -18.86 5.89
C LEU A 314 13.56 -18.13 5.79
N SER A 315 14.43 -18.54 4.86
CA SER A 315 15.69 -17.85 4.58
C SER A 315 15.46 -16.40 4.14
N GLU A 316 14.46 -16.14 3.31
CA GLU A 316 14.10 -14.79 2.89
C GLU A 316 13.64 -13.92 4.08
N GLN A 317 12.77 -14.46 4.94
CA GLN A 317 12.25 -13.70 6.10
C GLN A 317 13.34 -13.45 7.15
N ILE A 318 14.16 -14.45 7.47
CA ILE A 318 15.33 -14.31 8.35
C ILE A 318 16.28 -13.24 7.79
N GLY A 319 16.53 -13.24 6.48
CA GLY A 319 17.36 -12.24 5.83
C GLY A 319 16.80 -10.81 5.91
N ARG A 320 15.48 -10.64 6.01
CA ARG A 320 14.87 -9.32 6.26
C ARG A 320 15.11 -8.86 7.70
N VAL A 321 14.94 -9.75 8.68
CA VAL A 321 15.18 -9.44 10.10
C VAL A 321 16.64 -9.08 10.34
N ILE A 322 17.59 -9.85 9.80
CA ILE A 322 19.03 -9.56 9.92
C ILE A 322 19.36 -8.19 9.30
N ARG A 323 18.79 -7.85 8.14
CA ARG A 323 19.00 -6.52 7.52
C ARG A 323 18.53 -5.38 8.42
N VAL A 324 17.38 -5.54 9.08
CA VAL A 324 16.87 -4.54 10.04
C VAL A 324 17.81 -4.42 11.25
N LEU A 325 18.29 -5.53 11.79
CA LEU A 325 19.23 -5.52 12.92
C LEU A 325 20.57 -4.87 12.55
N LYS A 326 21.10 -5.11 11.35
CA LYS A 326 22.30 -4.42 10.84
C LYS A 326 22.08 -2.92 10.74
N TYR A 327 20.91 -2.48 10.25
CA TYR A 327 20.56 -1.06 10.16
C TYR A 327 20.47 -0.39 11.54
N GLN A 328 20.08 -1.14 12.58
CA GLN A 328 20.11 -0.71 13.98
C GLN A 328 21.52 -0.68 14.60
N GLY A 329 22.59 -0.92 13.81
CA GLY A 329 23.98 -0.86 14.26
C GLY A 329 24.51 -2.14 14.88
N ASN A 330 23.83 -3.29 14.73
CA ASN A 330 24.32 -4.57 15.25
C ASN A 330 25.29 -5.22 14.25
N ASP A 331 26.38 -5.81 14.76
CA ASP A 331 27.23 -6.69 13.97
C ASP A 331 26.55 -8.04 13.69
N LEU A 332 27.10 -8.83 12.77
CA LEU A 332 26.49 -10.10 12.34
C LEU A 332 26.38 -11.12 13.48
N THR A 333 27.37 -11.12 14.38
CA THR A 333 27.39 -12.00 15.54
C THR A 333 26.29 -11.64 16.55
N ALA A 334 26.08 -10.35 16.80
CA ALA A 334 25.01 -9.83 17.64
C ALA A 334 23.63 -10.04 16.99
N CYS A 335 23.54 -9.99 15.66
CA CYS A 335 22.30 -10.32 14.94
C CYS A 335 21.88 -11.78 15.21
N VAL A 336 22.81 -12.73 15.11
CA VAL A 336 22.55 -14.16 15.39
C VAL A 336 22.18 -14.34 16.85
N GLU A 337 22.96 -13.79 17.77
CA GLU A 337 22.73 -13.90 19.21
C GLU A 337 21.35 -13.39 19.61
N LYS A 338 20.93 -12.23 19.09
CA LYS A 338 19.59 -11.69 19.33
C LYS A 338 18.48 -12.57 18.72
N CYS A 339 18.66 -13.04 17.48
CA CYS A 339 17.68 -13.92 16.85
C CYS A 339 17.48 -15.22 17.63
N LEU A 340 18.56 -15.89 18.02
CA LEU A 340 18.48 -17.16 18.74
C LEU A 340 17.86 -17.01 20.14
N ASN A 341 18.23 -15.96 20.87
CA ASN A 341 17.65 -15.66 22.19
C ASN A 341 16.15 -15.36 22.10
N GLU A 342 15.73 -14.56 21.13
CA GLU A 342 14.32 -14.22 20.91
C GLU A 342 13.51 -15.45 20.46
N ILE A 343 14.07 -16.27 19.57
CA ILE A 343 13.44 -17.54 19.17
C ILE A 343 13.26 -18.45 20.39
N LYS A 344 14.30 -18.67 21.19
CA LYS A 344 14.20 -19.50 22.42
C LYS A 344 13.13 -18.96 23.38
N GLY A 345 13.15 -17.65 23.65
CA GLY A 345 12.21 -17.01 24.57
C GLY A 345 10.76 -17.11 24.11
N ARG A 346 10.51 -16.88 22.81
CA ARG A 346 9.15 -16.84 22.23
C ARG A 346 8.56 -18.23 21.97
N PHE A 347 9.38 -19.19 21.57
CA PHE A 347 8.96 -20.57 21.33
C PHE A 347 9.04 -21.47 22.56
N LYS A 348 9.51 -20.94 23.71
CA LYS A 348 9.64 -21.67 24.97
C LYS A 348 10.46 -22.97 24.83
N LEU A 349 11.57 -22.88 24.10
CA LEU A 349 12.46 -24.03 23.92
C LEU A 349 13.23 -24.29 25.22
N GLU A 350 12.85 -25.35 25.94
CA GLU A 350 13.52 -25.80 27.15
C GLU A 350 14.81 -26.57 26.78
N ASP A 351 15.85 -26.47 27.62
CA ASP A 351 17.10 -27.24 27.49
C ASP A 351 17.99 -27.04 26.24
N VAL A 352 17.74 -26.04 25.38
CA VAL A 352 18.65 -25.74 24.26
C VAL A 352 19.90 -24.98 24.74
N PRO A 353 21.14 -25.52 24.57
CA PRO A 353 22.38 -24.88 24.98
C PRO A 353 22.80 -23.79 23.99
N LEU A 354 22.15 -22.62 24.06
CA LEU A 354 22.39 -21.49 23.16
C LEU A 354 23.85 -21.04 23.14
N ASP A 355 24.56 -21.10 24.27
CA ASP A 355 25.95 -20.64 24.37
C ASP A 355 26.89 -21.44 23.45
N ASN A 356 26.62 -22.73 23.26
CA ASN A 356 27.38 -23.58 22.34
C ASN A 356 27.09 -23.24 20.88
N VAL A 357 25.82 -22.95 20.55
CA VAL A 357 25.41 -22.57 19.20
C VAL A 357 25.96 -21.18 18.84
N ILE A 358 25.88 -20.22 19.76
CA ILE A 358 26.37 -18.85 19.57
C ILE A 358 27.89 -18.83 19.45
N SER A 359 28.62 -19.58 20.28
CA SER A 359 30.08 -19.67 20.20
C SER A 359 30.54 -20.31 18.88
N SER A 360 29.89 -21.40 18.45
CA SER A 360 30.15 -22.00 17.14
C SER A 360 29.84 -21.03 16.00
N ALA A 361 28.72 -20.30 16.06
CA ALA A 361 28.34 -19.31 15.06
C ALA A 361 29.36 -18.16 14.97
N LYS A 362 29.88 -17.68 16.11
CA LYS A 362 30.91 -16.63 16.17
C LYS A 362 32.19 -17.07 15.44
N VAL A 363 32.64 -18.32 15.65
CA VAL A 363 33.81 -18.88 14.95
C VAL A 363 33.54 -18.97 13.45
N GLN A 364 32.42 -19.58 13.04
CA GLN A 364 32.07 -19.75 11.63
C GLN A 364 31.96 -18.42 10.86
N ILE A 365 31.36 -17.40 11.47
CA ILE A 365 31.23 -16.06 10.86
C ILE A 365 32.59 -15.35 10.77
N SER A 366 33.47 -15.56 11.75
CA SER A 366 34.80 -14.94 11.76
C SER A 366 35.74 -15.53 10.71
N GLU A 367 35.66 -16.84 10.46
CA GLU A 367 36.49 -17.58 9.50
C GLU A 367 35.98 -17.47 8.05
N ALA A 368 34.71 -17.10 7.86
CA ALA A 368 34.12 -16.98 6.52
C ALA A 368 34.58 -15.73 5.74
N PRO A 369 34.68 -15.81 4.40
CA PRO A 369 34.92 -14.66 3.52
C PRO A 369 33.84 -13.59 3.71
N LEU A 370 34.22 -12.30 3.64
CA LEU A 370 33.30 -11.17 3.85
C LEU A 370 32.04 -11.23 2.96
N SER A 371 32.16 -11.76 1.74
CA SER A 371 31.05 -11.91 0.79
C SER A 371 30.02 -12.97 1.19
N GLU A 372 30.39 -13.91 2.06
CA GLU A 372 29.55 -15.07 2.43
C GLU A 372 28.95 -14.94 3.84
N ARG A 373 29.45 -14.01 4.65
CA ARG A 373 29.03 -13.86 6.06
C ARG A 373 27.54 -13.59 6.22
N ASP A 374 26.94 -12.77 5.35
CA ASP A 374 25.49 -12.48 5.42
C ASP A 374 24.64 -13.73 5.16
N THR A 375 24.99 -14.50 4.12
CA THR A 375 24.30 -15.76 3.78
C THR A 375 24.48 -16.80 4.87
N LEU A 376 25.68 -16.89 5.43
CA LEU A 376 25.99 -17.79 6.54
C LEU A 376 25.20 -17.44 7.80
N THR A 377 25.05 -16.14 8.10
CA THR A 377 24.27 -15.64 9.24
C THR A 377 22.80 -16.05 9.11
N ILE A 378 22.21 -15.93 7.90
CA ILE A 378 20.85 -16.39 7.62
C ILE A 378 20.75 -17.90 7.82
N LYS A 379 21.71 -18.65 7.28
CA LYS A 379 21.75 -20.11 7.36
C LYS A 379 21.81 -20.62 8.81
N ILE A 380 22.63 -20.01 9.66
CA ILE A 380 22.76 -20.40 11.07
C ILE A 380 21.42 -20.26 11.81
N VAL A 381 20.70 -19.15 11.61
CA VAL A 381 19.39 -18.94 12.24
C VAL A 381 18.34 -19.89 11.64
N HIS A 382 18.41 -20.15 10.34
CA HIS A 382 17.54 -21.10 9.65
C HIS A 382 17.72 -22.52 10.18
N ASP A 383 18.96 -23.01 10.24
CA ASP A 383 19.31 -24.36 10.72
C ASP A 383 18.88 -24.54 12.18
N PHE A 384 18.98 -23.48 12.99
CA PHE A 384 18.50 -23.51 14.37
C PHE A 384 16.97 -23.69 14.45
N VAL A 385 16.20 -22.97 13.62
CA VAL A 385 14.73 -23.09 13.55
C VAL A 385 14.33 -24.48 13.06
N ASP A 386 14.98 -24.98 12.01
CA ASP A 386 14.68 -26.31 11.48
C ASP A 386 14.92 -27.40 12.53
N ALA A 387 16.07 -27.38 13.21
CA ALA A 387 16.47 -28.39 14.18
C ALA A 387 15.64 -28.36 15.49
N HIS A 388 15.22 -27.19 15.97
CA HIS A 388 14.59 -27.10 17.30
C HIS A 388 13.10 -26.77 17.29
N ILE A 389 12.52 -26.38 16.14
CA ILE A 389 11.10 -26.02 16.04
C ILE A 389 10.35 -26.97 15.12
N TYR A 390 11.00 -27.52 14.08
CA TYR A 390 10.32 -28.39 13.11
C TYR A 390 10.66 -29.88 13.25
N GLU A 391 11.77 -30.28 13.90
CA GLU A 391 12.08 -31.70 14.12
C GLU A 391 11.18 -32.37 15.17
N GLU A 392 10.73 -31.66 16.23
CA GLU A 392 9.88 -32.23 17.29
C GLU A 392 8.52 -32.78 16.79
N ASP A 393 8.01 -32.29 15.65
CA ASP A 393 6.73 -32.74 15.07
C ASP A 393 6.88 -33.89 14.04
N SER A 394 8.10 -34.35 13.75
CA SER A 394 8.33 -35.47 12.84
C SER A 394 8.36 -36.85 13.54
N MET A 395 8.24 -36.87 14.87
CA MET A 395 8.14 -38.09 15.70
C MET A 395 6.73 -38.35 16.26
N HIS A 396 5.68 -37.68 15.76
CA HIS A 396 4.28 -37.92 16.17
C HIS A 396 3.35 -38.28 15.02
#